data_AF-X1NFY5-F1
#
_entry.id   AF-X1NFY5-F1
#
_cell.length_a   1.000
_cell.length_b   1.000
_cell.length_c   1.000
_cell.angle_alpha   90.00
_cell.angle_beta   90.00
_cell.angle_gamma   90.00
#
_symmetry.space_group_name_H-M   'P 1'
#
loop_
_entity.id
_entity.type
_entity.pdbx_description
1 polymer ?
#
loop_
_entity_poly.entity_id
_entity_poly.type
_entity_poly.pdbx_seq_one_letter_code
_entity_poly.pdbx_strand_id
1 'polypeptide(L)'
;MSNGKQKTLWDFMNEPVPNTKIPEKNKIRLSPSALNLFLQCPRCFWLEKNKGIKRPRGIFPSLPSGMDSVIKTYFDTFRVKGDMPPEIKGKMRGELFSD
;
A
#
# COMPACT_ATOMS: atom_id res chain seq x y z
N MET A 1 46.55 -9.85 -10.26
CA MET A 1 45.43 -9.16 -10.92
C MET A 1 44.16 -9.79 -10.36
N SER A 2 43.51 -9.12 -9.40
CA SER A 2 42.40 -9.71 -8.65
C SER A 2 41.15 -9.75 -9.53
N ASN A 3 40.63 -10.96 -9.77
CA ASN A 3 39.38 -11.21 -10.47
C ASN A 3 38.20 -10.61 -9.70
N GLY A 4 37.80 -9.39 -10.05
CA GLY A 4 36.57 -8.78 -9.56
C GLY A 4 35.36 -9.46 -10.21
N LYS A 5 34.59 -10.22 -9.45
CA LYS A 5 33.29 -10.74 -9.90
C LYS A 5 32.36 -9.55 -10.20
N GLN A 6 31.94 -9.40 -11.45
CA GLN A 6 30.89 -8.46 -11.83
C GLN A 6 29.56 -8.97 -11.30
N LYS A 7 28.87 -8.14 -10.51
CA LYS A 7 27.49 -8.39 -10.07
C LYS A 7 26.53 -8.09 -11.23
N THR A 8 25.48 -8.89 -11.35
CA THR A 8 24.40 -8.67 -12.32
C THR A 8 23.40 -7.64 -11.78
N LEU A 9 22.59 -7.06 -12.68
CA LEU A 9 21.50 -6.16 -12.31
C LEU A 9 20.50 -6.84 -11.34
N TRP A 10 20.30 -8.14 -11.50
CA TRP A 10 19.43 -8.94 -10.64
C TRP A 10 19.98 -9.12 -9.23
N ASP A 11 21.31 -9.13 -9.07
CA ASP A 11 21.95 -9.18 -7.75
C ASP A 11 21.68 -7.89 -6.97
N PHE A 12 21.68 -6.74 -7.64
CA PHE A 12 21.33 -5.44 -7.01
C PHE A 12 19.85 -5.35 -6.61
N MET A 13 18.94 -5.89 -7.42
CA MET A 13 17.49 -5.80 -7.15
C MET A 13 17.03 -6.68 -5.97
N ASN A 14 17.82 -7.68 -5.59
CA ASN A 14 17.53 -8.60 -4.47
C ASN A 14 18.36 -8.29 -3.21
N GLU A 15 19.16 -7.23 -3.21
CA GLU A 15 19.87 -6.81 -2.00
C GLU A 15 18.87 -6.21 -0.99
N PRO A 16 18.90 -6.66 0.27
CA PRO A 16 18.03 -6.09 1.30
C PRO A 16 18.35 -4.60 1.45
N VAL A 17 17.31 -3.77 1.41
CA VAL A 17 17.44 -2.32 1.58
C VAL A 17 18.24 -2.05 2.84
N PRO A 18 19.33 -1.27 2.77
CA PRO A 18 20.14 -0.96 3.94
C PRO A 18 19.24 -0.40 5.04
N ASN A 19 19.43 -0.88 6.27
CA ASN A 19 18.62 -0.49 7.43
C ASN A 19 18.92 0.97 7.81
N THR A 20 18.40 1.91 7.02
CA THR A 20 18.42 3.32 7.31
C THR A 20 17.39 3.58 8.40
N LYS A 21 17.85 3.67 9.64
CA LYS A 21 17.04 4.14 10.76
C LYS A 21 16.65 5.61 10.48
N ILE A 22 15.45 5.82 9.96
CA ILE A 22 14.90 7.16 9.72
C ILE A 22 14.57 7.78 11.09
N PRO A 23 15.12 8.97 11.43
CA PRO A 23 14.86 9.61 12.72
C PRO A 23 13.36 9.87 12.91
N GLU A 24 12.82 9.44 14.06
CA GLU A 24 11.36 9.42 14.32
C GLU A 24 10.69 10.79 14.29
N LYS A 25 11.47 11.85 14.57
CA LYS A 25 10.98 13.22 14.73
C LYS A 25 10.48 13.89 13.44
N ASN A 26 10.62 13.24 12.27
CA ASN A 26 10.17 13.75 10.97
C ASN A 26 9.65 12.62 10.04
N LYS A 27 8.94 11.63 10.59
CA LYS A 27 8.33 10.57 9.77
C LYS A 27 7.13 11.12 8.98
N ILE A 28 7.33 11.39 7.69
CA ILE A 28 6.25 11.72 6.76
C ILE A 28 5.53 10.42 6.38
N ARG A 29 4.23 10.31 6.72
CA ARG A 29 3.41 9.19 6.22
C ARG A 29 3.12 9.37 4.73
N LEU A 30 3.60 8.41 3.94
CA LEU A 30 3.40 8.36 2.50
C LEU A 30 2.41 7.25 2.17
N SER A 31 1.44 7.57 1.32
CA SER A 31 0.55 6.61 0.68
C SER A 31 0.83 6.58 -0.82
N PRO A 32 0.41 5.54 -1.56
CA PRO A 32 0.54 5.50 -3.02
C PRO A 32 -0.02 6.75 -3.69
N SER A 33 -1.17 7.24 -3.22
CA SER A 33 -1.78 8.48 -3.73
C SER A 33 -0.93 9.73 -3.44
N ALA A 34 -0.23 9.79 -2.30
CA ALA A 34 0.67 10.89 -1.99
C ALA A 34 1.93 10.88 -2.87
N LEU A 35 2.44 9.70 -3.22
CA LEU A 35 3.54 9.58 -4.19
C LEU A 35 3.09 9.98 -5.59
N ASN A 36 1.89 9.55 -6.00
CA ASN A 36 1.31 9.99 -7.27
C ASN A 36 1.15 11.52 -7.32
N LEU A 37 0.72 12.13 -6.21
CA LEU A 37 0.65 13.59 -6.08
C LEU A 37 2.02 14.26 -6.25
N PHE A 38 3.08 13.70 -5.66
CA PHE A 38 4.45 14.21 -5.79
C PHE A 38 4.93 14.14 -7.24
N LEU A 39 4.72 13.01 -7.92
CA LEU A 39 5.06 12.84 -9.33
C LEU A 39 4.31 13.83 -10.23
N GLN A 40 3.05 14.12 -9.92
CA GLN A 40 2.24 15.06 -10.69
C GLN A 40 2.55 16.54 -10.42
N CYS A 41 2.67 16.95 -9.16
CA CYS A 41 3.21 18.27 -8.82
C CYS A 41 3.90 18.28 -7.44
N PRO A 42 5.23 18.40 -7.39
CA PRO A 42 6.01 18.42 -6.15
C PRO A 42 5.64 19.55 -5.20
N ARG A 43 5.32 20.74 -5.73
CA ARG A 43 4.89 21.91 -4.93
C ARG A 43 3.60 21.62 -4.18
N CYS A 44 2.66 20.94 -4.83
CA CYS A 44 1.37 20.58 -4.25
C CYS A 44 1.54 19.56 -3.13
N PHE A 45 2.42 18.57 -3.34
CA PHE A 45 2.80 17.62 -2.30
C PHE A 45 3.45 18.31 -1.10
N TRP A 46 4.36 19.27 -1.32
CA TRP A 46 5.00 20.03 -0.24
C TRP A 46 3.98 20.87 0.54
N LEU A 47 3.04 21.53 -0.16
CA LEU A 47 1.95 22.28 0.48
C LEU A 47 1.06 21.38 1.33
N GLU A 48 0.74 20.17 0.87
CA GLU A 48 -0.05 19.22 1.64
C GLU A 48 0.70 18.69 2.87
N LYS A 49 1.98 18.31 2.74
CA LYS A 49 2.74 17.69 3.84
C LYS A 49 3.25 18.69 4.86
N ASN A 50 3.64 19.90 4.44
CA ASN A 50 4.25 20.89 5.32
C ASN A 50 3.26 21.98 5.79
N LYS A 51 2.28 22.33 4.95
CA LYS A 51 1.30 23.40 5.26
C LYS A 51 -0.13 22.87 5.46
N GLY A 52 -0.39 21.59 5.25
CA GLY A 52 -1.74 21.01 5.36
C GLY A 52 -2.71 21.46 4.25
N ILE A 53 -2.24 22.19 3.24
CA ILE A 53 -3.07 22.73 2.16
C ILE A 53 -3.22 21.66 1.08
N LYS A 54 -4.41 21.05 1.03
CA LYS A 54 -4.76 20.00 0.06
C LYS A 54 -5.33 20.58 -1.22
N ARG A 55 -5.16 19.86 -2.33
CA ARG A 55 -5.90 20.14 -3.56
C ARG A 55 -7.40 19.95 -3.32
N PRO A 56 -8.27 20.73 -4.00
CA PRO A 56 -9.70 20.48 -3.98
C PRO A 56 -9.96 19.05 -4.46
N ARG A 57 -10.75 18.30 -3.69
CA ARG A 57 -11.09 16.93 -4.05
C ARG A 57 -12.13 16.94 -5.17
N GLY A 58 -11.92 16.11 -6.18
CA GLY A 58 -12.94 15.82 -7.18
C GLY A 58 -14.07 14.97 -6.61
N ILE A 59 -15.09 14.70 -7.44
CA ILE A 59 -16.18 13.79 -7.09
C ILE A 59 -15.59 12.39 -6.91
N PHE A 60 -15.73 11.83 -5.71
CA PHE A 60 -15.34 10.46 -5.45
C PHE A 60 -16.48 9.52 -5.84
N PRO A 61 -16.22 8.42 -6.59
CA PRO A 61 -17.27 7.50 -7.00
C PRO A 61 -17.81 6.75 -5.77
N SER A 62 -19.10 6.94 -5.46
CA SER A 62 -19.75 6.27 -4.33
C SER A 62 -20.01 4.78 -4.58
N LEU A 63 -20.21 4.39 -5.84
CA LEU A 63 -20.57 3.02 -6.20
C LEU A 63 -19.48 1.99 -5.83
N PRO A 64 -18.20 2.14 -6.22
CA PRO A 64 -17.16 1.19 -5.84
C PRO A 64 -16.96 1.14 -4.33
N SER A 65 -17.04 2.31 -3.66
CA SER A 65 -16.91 2.39 -2.20
C SER A 65 -18.05 1.67 -1.47
N GLY A 66 -19.28 1.76 -1.99
CA GLY A 66 -20.43 1.06 -1.45
C GLY A 66 -20.32 -0.45 -1.63
N MET A 67 -19.92 -0.89 -2.83
CA MET A 67 -19.69 -2.30 -3.12
C MET A 67 -18.62 -2.92 -2.20
N ASP A 68 -17.49 -2.23 -2.03
CA ASP A 68 -16.41 -2.68 -1.14
C ASP A 68 -16.89 -2.83 0.31
N SER A 69 -17.67 -1.87 0.81
CA SER A 69 -18.24 -1.91 2.17
C SER A 69 -19.16 -3.12 2.40
N VAL A 70 -20.04 -3.40 1.43
CA VAL A 70 -20.96 -4.56 1.50
C VAL A 70 -20.18 -5.87 1.47
N ILE A 71 -19.22 -5.98 0.55
CA ILE A 71 -18.38 -7.18 0.41
C ILE A 71 -17.55 -7.40 1.67
N LYS A 72 -16.92 -6.36 2.21
CA LYS A 72 -16.16 -6.45 3.46
C LYS A 72 -17.03 -6.98 4.59
N THR A 73 -18.20 -6.39 4.79
CA THR A 73 -19.14 -6.82 5.84
C THR A 73 -19.53 -8.29 5.68
N TYR A 74 -19.80 -8.74 4.45
CA TYR A 74 -20.10 -10.13 4.16
C TYR A 74 -18.94 -11.05 4.57
N PHE A 75 -17.72 -10.76 4.13
CA PHE A 75 -16.53 -11.56 4.45
C PHE A 75 -16.19 -11.56 5.96
N ASP A 76 -16.43 -10.45 6.64
CA ASP A 76 -16.21 -10.33 8.08
C ASP A 76 -17.09 -11.33 8.86
N THR A 77 -18.32 -11.64 8.40
CA THR A 77 -19.17 -12.66 9.04
C THR A 77 -18.61 -14.08 8.97
N PHE A 78 -17.88 -14.42 7.91
CA PHE A 78 -17.22 -15.71 7.77
C PHE A 78 -15.89 -15.75 8.53
N ARG A 79 -15.18 -14.61 8.59
CA ARG A 79 -13.95 -14.47 9.38
C ARG A 79 -14.19 -14.78 10.85
N VAL A 80 -15.27 -14.25 11.45
CA VAL A 80 -15.64 -14.55 12.86
C VAL A 80 -15.92 -16.04 13.09
N LYS A 81 -16.41 -16.75 12.06
CA LYS A 81 -16.68 -18.19 12.13
C LYS A 81 -15.45 -19.06 11.85
N GLY A 82 -14.33 -18.46 11.42
CA GLY A 82 -13.17 -19.21 10.94
C GLY A 82 -13.43 -19.99 9.65
N ASP A 83 -14.48 -19.62 8.91
CA ASP A 83 -14.91 -20.30 7.70
C ASP A 83 -14.61 -19.44 6.47
N MET A 84 -14.57 -20.08 5.31
CA MET A 84 -14.44 -19.39 4.02
C MET A 84 -15.81 -19.18 3.38
N PRO A 85 -16.07 -18.03 2.74
CA PRO A 85 -17.30 -17.81 1.98
C PRO A 85 -17.47 -18.88 0.89
N PRO A 86 -18.71 -19.31 0.59
CA PRO A 86 -18.98 -20.38 -0.38
C PRO A 86 -18.45 -20.10 -1.78
N GLU A 87 -18.27 -18.82 -2.14
CA GLU A 87 -17.77 -18.40 -3.45
C GLU A 87 -16.30 -18.80 -3.66
N ILE A 88 -15.53 -18.87 -2.57
CA ILE A 88 -14.07 -19.11 -2.58
C ILE A 88 -13.72 -20.47 -1.96
N LYS A 89 -14.58 -21.01 -1.08
CA LYS A 89 -14.38 -22.29 -0.42
C LYS A 89 -14.07 -23.40 -1.45
N GLY A 90 -12.88 -23.97 -1.36
CA GLY A 90 -12.40 -25.03 -2.26
C GLY A 90 -11.82 -24.57 -3.60
N LYS A 91 -11.88 -23.28 -3.93
CA LYS A 91 -11.25 -22.71 -5.14
C LYS A 91 -9.85 -22.18 -4.88
N MET A 92 -9.57 -21.74 -3.65
CA MET A 92 -8.28 -21.19 -3.26
C MET A 92 -7.77 -21.84 -1.98
N ARG A 93 -6.44 -21.96 -1.86
CA ARG A 93 -5.78 -22.40 -0.63
C ARG A 93 -5.45 -21.17 0.19
N GLY A 94 -5.88 -21.14 1.44
CA GLY A 94 -5.61 -20.06 2.38
C GLY A 94 -6.74 -19.85 3.37
N GLU A 95 -6.50 -18.99 4.35
CA GLU A 95 -7.46 -18.59 5.37
C GLU A 95 -7.73 -17.08 5.23
N LEU A 96 -8.88 -16.62 5.75
CA LEU A 96 -9.15 -15.19 5.81
C LEU A 96 -8.17 -14.53 6.79
N PHE A 97 -7.53 -13.43 6.38
CA PHE A 97 -6.58 -12.70 7.21
C PHE A 97 -7.24 -12.18 8.49
N SER A 98 -6.60 -12.40 9.64
CA SER A 98 -7.02 -11.88 10.95
C SER A 98 -6.65 -10.40 11.09
N ASP A 99 -7.48 -9.61 11.77
CA ASP A 99 -7.16 -8.22 12.11
C ASP A 99 -5.97 -8.09 13.08
#